data_AF-A0A2D7V6A5-F1
#
_entry.id   AF-A0A2D7V6A5-F1
#
_cell.length_a   1.000
_cell.length_b   1.000
_cell.length_c   1.000
_cell.angle_alpha   90.00
_cell.angle_beta   90.00
_cell.angle_gamma   90.00
#
_symmetry.space_group_name_H-M   'P 1'
#
loop_
_entity.id
_entity.type
_entity.pdbx_description
1 polymer ?
#
loop_
_entity_poly.entity_id
_entity_poly.type
_entity_poly.pdbx_seq_one_letter_code
_entity_poly.pdbx_strand_id
1 'polypeptide(L)' 'MEELQKLVLRYPELSPCLSEVEKGAELLLSCFRKSRKLLLCGNGGSCADCEHIAGELVKQFSRSRPLPAE' A
#
# COMPACT_ATOMS: atom_id res chain seq x y z
N MET A 1 7.26 8.83 -0.96
CA MET A 1 6.66 10.18 -0.92
C MET A 1 6.46 10.76 -2.30
N GLU A 2 7.44 10.65 -3.21
CA GLU A 2 7.28 11.08 -4.62
C GLU A 2 6.07 10.42 -5.32
N GLU A 3 5.81 9.13 -5.08
CA GLU A 3 4.65 8.43 -5.63
C GLU A 3 3.30 8.97 -5.14
N LEU A 4 3.22 9.49 -3.91
CA LEU A 4 1.99 10.10 -3.39
C LEU A 4 1.73 11.48 -4.02
N GLN A 5 2.79 12.22 -4.33
CA GLN A 5 2.68 13.45 -5.10
C GLN A 5 2.19 13.16 -6.53
N LYS A 6 2.72 12.11 -7.19
CA LYS A 6 2.21 11.64 -8.50
C LYS A 6 0.73 11.24 -8.42
N LEU A 7 0.31 10.59 -7.33
CA LEU A 7 -1.10 10.22 -7.11
C LEU A 7 -2.00 11.45 -7.06
N VAL A 8 -1.65 12.48 -6.29
CA VAL A 8 -2.47 13.70 -6.17
C VAL A 8 -2.46 14.53 -7.45
N LEU A 9 -1.34 14.54 -8.19
CA LEU A 9 -1.33 15.15 -9.53
C LEU A 9 -2.31 14.47 -10.48
N ARG A 10 -2.47 13.15 -10.37
CA ARG A 10 -3.41 12.37 -11.19
C ARG A 10 -4.86 12.47 -10.70
N TYR A 11 -5.05 12.58 -9.39
CA TYR A 11 -6.35 12.68 -8.72
C TYR A 11 -6.35 13.85 -7.72
N PRO A 12 -6.52 15.09 -8.21
CA PRO A 12 -6.47 16.28 -7.37
C PRO A 12 -7.51 16.27 -6.23
N GLU A 13 -8.63 15.57 -6.40
CA GLU A 13 -9.68 15.38 -5.40
C GLU A 13 -9.19 14.66 -4.13
N LEU A 14 -8.05 13.95 -4.20
CA LEU A 14 -7.43 13.30 -3.04
C LEU A 14 -6.55 14.24 -2.22
N SER A 15 -6.31 15.47 -2.67
CA SER A 15 -5.50 16.44 -1.94
C SER A 15 -5.91 16.64 -0.47
N PRO A 16 -7.21 16.65 -0.09
CA PRO A 16 -7.61 16.83 1.31
C PRO A 16 -7.19 15.68 2.23
N CYS A 17 -7.01 14.47 1.70
CA CYS A 17 -6.63 13.30 2.50
C CYS A 17 -5.15 12.90 2.36
N LEU A 18 -4.36 13.66 1.60
CA LEU A 18 -2.96 13.34 1.33
C LEU A 18 -2.14 13.12 2.62
N SER A 19 -2.31 13.98 3.63
CA SER A 19 -1.58 13.87 4.89
C SER A 19 -1.92 12.59 5.66
N GLU A 20 -3.18 12.13 5.60
CA GLU A 20 -3.60 10.88 6.25
C GLU A 20 -3.12 9.65 5.47
N VAL A 21 -3.11 9.73 4.13
CA VAL A 21 -2.53 8.68 3.27
C VAL A 21 -1.03 8.54 3.53
N GLU A 22 -0.30 9.66 3.64
CA GLU A 22 1.12 9.70 3.98
C GLU A 22 1.40 9.02 5.33
N LYS A 23 0.67 9.40 6.38
CA LYS A 23 0.77 8.77 7.71
C LYS A 23 0.46 7.28 7.64
N GLY A 24 -0.57 6.87 6.91
CA GLY A 24 -0.93 5.46 6.73
C GLY A 24 0.19 4.66 6.08
N ALA A 25 0.81 5.21 5.03
CA ALA A 25 1.95 4.59 4.35
C ALA A 25 3.16 4.44 5.28
N GLU A 26 3.50 5.47 6.07
CA GLU A 26 4.58 5.41 7.05
C GLU A 26 4.34 4.35 8.13
N LEU A 27 3.10 4.23 8.62
CA LEU A 27 2.72 3.19 9.58
C LEU A 27 2.93 1.80 9.01
N LEU A 28 2.48 1.54 7.77
CA LEU A 28 2.67 0.25 7.09
C LEU A 28 4.15 -0.08 6.89
N LEU A 29 4.95 0.87 6.41
CA LEU A 29 6.40 0.70 6.25
C LEU A 29 7.07 0.37 7.58
N SER A 30 6.72 1.09 8.65
CA SER A 30 7.25 0.83 9.99
C SER A 30 6.86 -0.55 10.52
N CYS A 31 5.64 -1.01 10.20
CA CYS A 31 5.13 -2.32 10.58
C CYS A 31 5.98 -3.43 9.94
N PHE A 32 6.16 -3.39 8.63
CA PHE A 32 6.95 -4.38 7.89
C PHE A 32 8.43 -4.35 8.26
N ARG A 33 9.04 -3.17 8.42
CA ARG A 33 10.44 -3.04 8.87
C ARG A 33 10.69 -3.62 10.27
N LYS A 34 9.67 -3.62 11.13
CA LYS A 34 9.72 -4.22 12.47
C LYS A 34 9.28 -5.70 12.47
N SER A 35 9.21 -6.34 11.31
CA SER A 35 8.75 -7.72 11.12
C SER A 35 7.38 -8.00 11.76
N ARG A 36 6.50 -6.98 11.79
CA ARG A 36 5.11 -7.10 12.25
C ARG A 36 4.20 -7.49 11.08
N LYS A 37 2.93 -7.74 11.40
CA LYS A 37 1.92 -8.24 10.47
C LYS A 37 0.87 -7.18 10.14
N LEU A 38 0.51 -7.10 8.86
CA LEU A 38 -0.70 -6.40 8.41
C LEU A 38 -1.85 -7.42 8.36
N LEU A 39 -2.98 -7.08 8.99
CA LEU A 39 -4.22 -7.85 8.91
C LEU A 39 -5.26 -6.97 8.21
N LEU A 40 -5.88 -7.50 7.17
CA LEU A 40 -6.92 -6.83 6.39
C LEU A 40 -8.27 -7.45 6.73
N CYS A 41 -9.30 -6.62 6.88
CA CYS A 41 -10.65 -7.06 7.18
C CYS A 41 -11.68 -6.15 6.52
N GLY A 42 -12.78 -6.74 6.06
CA GLY A 42 -13.87 -6.04 5.41
C GLY A 42 -15.08 -6.95 5.23
N ASN A 43 -16.24 -6.36 4.96
CA ASN A 43 -17.48 -7.07 4.64
C ASN A 43 -17.94 -6.76 3.21
N GLY A 44 -18.50 -7.74 2.51
CA GLY A 44 -19.00 -7.55 1.14
C GLY A 44 -17.91 -7.05 0.20
N GLY A 45 -18.16 -5.94 -0.51
CA GLY A 45 -17.20 -5.36 -1.47
C GLY A 45 -15.84 -5.03 -0.85
N SER A 46 -15.81 -4.51 0.38
CA SER A 46 -14.55 -4.24 1.09
C SER A 46 -13.74 -5.50 1.43
N CYS A 47 -14.38 -6.67 1.52
CA CYS A 47 -13.67 -7.95 1.64
C CYS A 47 -12.91 -8.27 0.35
N ALA A 48 -13.54 -8.04 -0.81
CA ALA A 48 -12.89 -8.24 -2.11
C ALA A 48 -11.67 -7.31 -2.29
N ASP A 49 -11.76 -6.06 -1.84
CA ASP A 49 -10.61 -5.14 -1.83
C ASP A 49 -9.49 -5.63 -0.90
N CYS A 50 -9.84 -6.14 0.29
CA CYS A 50 -8.87 -6.75 1.19
C CYS A 50 -8.17 -7.97 0.56
N GLU A 51 -8.92 -8.81 -0.15
CA GLU A 51 -8.38 -9.95 -0.89
C GLU A 51 -7.45 -9.51 -2.02
N HIS A 52 -7.79 -8.45 -2.77
CA HIS A 52 -6.92 -7.89 -3.80
C HIS A 52 -5.62 -7.35 -3.20
N ILE A 53 -5.68 -6.54 -2.14
CA ILE A 53 -4.48 -5.98 -1.48
C ILE A 53 -3.60 -7.12 -0.94
N ALA A 54 -4.19 -8.11 -0.25
CA ALA A 54 -3.45 -9.27 0.23
C ALA A 54 -2.82 -10.04 -0.94
N GLY A 55 -3.58 -10.23 -2.02
CA GLY A 55 -3.10 -10.83 -3.25
C GLY A 55 -1.88 -10.11 -3.80
N GLU A 56 -1.94 -8.80 -3.99
CA GLU A 56 -0.80 -8.03 -4.54
C GLU A 56 0.42 -8.04 -3.62
N LEU A 57 0.24 -7.91 -2.30
CA LEU A 57 1.34 -7.85 -1.34
C LEU A 57 2.01 -9.22 -1.09
N VAL A 58 1.24 -10.31 -1.14
CA VAL A 58 1.74 -11.67 -0.89
C VAL A 58 2.16 -12.36 -2.18
N LYS A 59 1.68 -11.89 -3.34
CA LYS A 59 2.02 -12.47 -4.64
C LYS A 59 3.47 -12.21 -4.98
N GLN A 60 4.27 -13.26 -4.82
CA GLN A 60 5.57 -13.34 -5.45
C GLN A 60 5.38 -13.78 -6.91
N PHE A 61 6.00 -13.06 -7.86
CA PHE A 61 6.08 -13.55 -9.22
C PHE A 61 6.76 -14.91 -9.25
N SER A 62 6.30 -15.82 -10.11
CA SER A 62 6.90 -17.15 -10.30
C SER A 62 8.41 -17.08 -10.64
N ARG A 63 8.88 -15.94 -11.15
CA ARG A 63 10.30 -15.61 -11.26
C ARG A 63 10.62 -14.45 -10.32
N SER A 64 11.70 -14.59 -9.55
CA SER A 64 12.24 -13.50 -8.74
C SER A 64 12.57 -12.30 -9.65
N ARG A 65 12.03 -11.13 -9.30
CA ARG A 65 12.34 -9.84 -9.93
C ARG A 65 12.97 -8.95 -8.86
N PRO A 66 14.27 -9.12 -8.57
CA PRO A 66 14.93 -8.30 -7.57
C PRO A 66 14.89 -6.84 -8.03
N LEU A 67 14.57 -5.94 -7.09
CA LEU A 67 14.73 -4.52 -7.33
C LEU A 67 16.24 -4.19 -7.37
N PRO A 68 16.68 -3.21 -8.17
CA PRO A 68 18.05 -2.74 -8.13
C PRO A 68 18.43 -2.33 -6.70
N ALA A 69 19.69 -2.58 -6.31
CA ALA A 69 20.21 -1.97 -5.11
C ALA A 69 20.26 -0.44 -5.33
N GLU A 70 19.75 0.30 -4.35
CA GLU A 70 19.93 1.76 -4.26
C GLU A 70 21.40 2.13 -4.06
#